data_AF-A0A678T511-F1
#
_entry.id   AF-A0A678T511-F1
#
_cell.length_a   1.000
_cell.length_b   1.000
_cell.length_c   1.000
_cell.angle_alpha   90.00
_cell.angle_beta   90.00
_cell.angle_gamma   90.00
#
_symmetry.space_group_name_H-M   'P 1'
#
loop_
_entity.id
_entity.type
_entity.pdbx_description
1 polymer ?
#
loop_
_entity_poly.entity_id
_entity_poly.type
_entity_poly.pdbx_seq_one_letter_code
_entity_poly.pdbx_strand_id
1 'polypeptide(L)'
;MFESVYTEHLKGRKVLLETPTGFAVFLVKDFAFEQDKNIWVHLSDPGYAIQALVALGFKKFDNRSAARNSDAGPGKDLVQLIMKFCRTGETLIVQDKELKASIGKKIGITCRCDGYDVGEVIWGIKNVLHAFIREEERNITPEYCLPVSKGLQEALQYYLVNIPPRMVDKTFITKFGFLCYLDMNLEGFPKELSRSFDEYVGIGDY
;
A
#
# COMPACT_ATOMS: atom_id res chain seq x y z
N MET A 1 -11.46 20.63 3.75
CA MET A 1 -12.44 20.02 4.67
C MET A 1 -13.38 19.09 3.88
N PHE A 2 -12.82 18.09 3.16
CA PHE A 2 -13.58 17.21 2.25
C PHE A 2 -13.23 15.70 2.40
N GLU A 3 -12.28 15.31 3.25
CA GLU A 3 -11.74 13.93 3.25
C GLU A 3 -12.28 13.00 4.33
N SER A 4 -12.78 13.51 5.46
CA SER A 4 -13.03 12.65 6.63
C SER A 4 -14.36 11.88 6.58
N VAL A 5 -15.34 12.31 5.77
CA VAL A 5 -16.68 11.70 5.74
C VAL A 5 -16.77 10.51 4.77
N TYR A 6 -15.93 10.45 3.72
CA TYR A 6 -15.99 9.39 2.72
C TYR A 6 -15.25 8.10 3.10
N THR A 7 -14.44 8.11 4.16
CA THR A 7 -13.57 6.99 4.50
C THR A 7 -14.13 6.09 5.62
N GLU A 8 -15.19 6.51 6.32
CA GLU A 8 -15.79 5.72 7.41
C GLU A 8 -16.46 4.41 6.95
N HIS A 9 -16.79 4.29 5.66
CA HIS A 9 -17.41 3.09 5.08
C HIS A 9 -16.43 2.16 4.38
N LEU A 10 -15.16 2.56 4.22
CA LEU A 10 -14.16 1.75 3.53
C LEU A 10 -13.50 0.80 4.54
N LYS A 11 -13.83 -0.49 4.45
CA LYS A 11 -13.15 -1.55 5.20
C LYS A 11 -11.72 -1.74 4.66
N GLY A 12 -10.74 -1.62 5.54
CA GLY A 12 -9.34 -1.72 5.17
C GLY A 12 -8.39 -1.53 6.34
N ARG A 13 -7.11 -1.76 6.08
CA ARG A 13 -6.01 -1.62 7.03
C ARG A 13 -5.29 -0.29 6.78
N LYS A 14 -5.00 0.45 7.85
CA LYS A 14 -4.28 1.73 7.78
C LYS A 14 -2.79 1.48 7.79
N VAL A 15 -2.06 2.22 6.97
CA VAL A 15 -0.61 2.11 6.80
C VAL A 15 0.01 3.49 6.93
N LEU A 16 0.98 3.63 7.82
CA LEU A 16 1.81 4.82 7.94
C LEU A 16 3.16 4.54 7.26
N LEU A 17 3.50 5.40 6.30
CA LEU A 17 4.73 5.32 5.53
C LEU A 17 5.53 6.62 5.70
N GLU A 18 6.82 6.51 5.98
CA GLU A 18 7.74 7.62 5.80
C GLU A 18 8.06 7.78 4.33
N THR A 19 7.79 8.96 3.79
CA THR A 19 8.06 9.34 2.41
C THR A 19 9.41 10.08 2.31
N PRO A 20 9.93 10.33 1.09
CA PRO A 20 11.17 11.10 0.92
C PRO A 20 11.17 12.45 1.62
N THR A 21 10.01 13.14 1.70
CA THR A 21 9.93 14.47 2.33
C THR A 21 9.09 14.53 3.61
N GLY A 22 8.47 13.43 4.05
CA GLY A 22 7.56 13.47 5.21
C GLY A 22 6.95 12.13 5.59
N PHE A 23 5.68 12.15 5.98
CA PHE A 23 4.89 10.97 6.34
C PHE A 23 3.52 11.02 5.69
N ALA A 24 3.03 9.86 5.26
CA ALA A 24 1.71 9.68 4.70
C ALA A 24 0.97 8.52 5.36
N VAL A 25 -0.34 8.67 5.52
CA VAL A 25 -1.26 7.62 5.96
C VAL A 25 -2.10 7.18 4.78
N PHE A 26 -2.15 5.87 4.57
CA PHE A 26 -2.95 5.23 3.54
C PHE A 26 -3.96 4.28 4.15
N LEU A 27 -5.06 4.04 3.44
CA LEU A 27 -5.98 2.93 3.66
C LEU A 27 -5.78 1.92 2.53
N VAL A 28 -5.44 0.69 2.88
CA VAL A 28 -5.41 -0.44 1.95
C VAL A 28 -6.67 -1.26 2.19
N LYS A 29 -7.51 -1.41 1.17
CA LYS A 29 -8.79 -2.13 1.28
C LYS A 29 -8.55 -3.61 1.59
N ASP A 30 -9.45 -4.21 2.36
CA ASP A 30 -9.26 -5.56 2.89
C ASP A 30 -9.12 -6.63 1.79
N PHE A 31 -9.77 -6.45 0.64
CA PHE A 31 -9.67 -7.41 -0.46
C PHE A 31 -8.24 -7.61 -0.96
N ALA A 32 -7.38 -6.58 -0.85
CA ALA A 32 -5.98 -6.69 -1.25
C ALA A 32 -5.24 -7.74 -0.41
N PHE A 33 -5.71 -7.99 0.82
CA PHE A 33 -5.15 -8.98 1.75
C PHE A 33 -5.83 -10.35 1.68
N GLU A 34 -6.86 -10.55 0.86
CA GLU A 34 -7.51 -11.87 0.72
C GLU A 34 -6.56 -12.92 0.16
N GLN A 35 -5.61 -12.49 -0.68
CA GLN A 35 -4.52 -13.31 -1.18
C GLN A 35 -3.19 -12.74 -0.68
N ASP A 36 -2.85 -13.03 0.58
CA ASP A 36 -1.67 -12.48 1.27
C ASP A 36 -0.38 -12.50 0.44
N LYS A 37 -0.18 -13.50 -0.44
CA LYS A 37 1.02 -13.61 -1.29
C LYS A 37 1.06 -12.64 -2.47
N ASN A 38 -0.10 -12.15 -2.89
CA ASN A 38 -0.30 -11.42 -4.14
C ASN A 38 -0.64 -9.94 -3.93
N ILE A 39 -0.56 -9.43 -2.69
CA ILE A 39 -0.83 -8.01 -2.39
C ILE A 39 -0.02 -7.07 -3.31
N TRP A 40 1.24 -7.42 -3.60
CA TRP A 40 2.11 -6.63 -4.47
C TRP A 40 1.57 -6.46 -5.90
N VAL A 41 0.77 -7.42 -6.39
CA VAL A 41 0.17 -7.37 -7.73
C VAL A 41 -0.76 -6.17 -7.83
N HIS A 42 -1.60 -5.96 -6.82
CA HIS A 42 -2.50 -4.81 -6.76
C HIS A 42 -1.77 -3.46 -6.66
N LEU A 43 -0.50 -3.47 -6.25
CA LEU A 43 0.33 -2.28 -6.06
C LEU A 43 1.51 -2.23 -7.04
N SER A 44 1.47 -3.03 -8.11
CA SER A 44 2.49 -3.08 -9.16
C SER A 44 2.37 -1.90 -10.13
N ASP A 45 1.16 -1.35 -10.29
CA ASP A 45 0.82 -0.27 -11.20
C ASP A 45 -0.19 0.69 -10.55
N PRO A 46 -0.07 2.01 -10.77
CA PRO A 46 -1.04 2.99 -10.26
C PRO A 46 -2.50 2.72 -10.66
N GLY A 47 -2.75 2.21 -11.87
CA GLY A 47 -4.08 1.91 -12.38
C GLY A 47 -4.77 0.76 -11.64
N TYR A 48 -4.02 -0.21 -11.12
CA TYR A 48 -4.56 -1.24 -10.22
C TYR A 48 -4.62 -0.72 -8.79
N ALA A 49 -3.60 0.03 -8.37
CA ALA A 49 -3.49 0.52 -7.01
C ALA A 49 -4.66 1.42 -6.61
N ILE A 50 -5.23 2.21 -7.54
CA ILE A 50 -6.39 3.07 -7.24
C ILE A 50 -7.62 2.28 -6.74
N GLN A 51 -7.70 0.99 -7.09
CA GLN A 51 -8.77 0.11 -6.62
C GLN A 51 -8.52 -0.35 -5.19
N ALA A 52 -7.25 -0.60 -4.82
CA ALA A 52 -6.85 -1.19 -3.53
C ALA A 52 -6.40 -0.16 -2.47
N LEU A 53 -5.94 1.02 -2.89
CA LEU A 53 -5.22 1.98 -2.06
C LEU A 53 -5.90 3.36 -2.09
N VAL A 54 -6.01 3.99 -0.93
CA VAL A 54 -6.49 5.36 -0.78
C VAL A 54 -5.47 6.14 0.05
N ALA A 55 -4.99 7.27 -0.45
CA ALA A 55 -4.21 8.21 0.37
C ALA A 55 -5.17 8.97 1.30
N LEU A 56 -4.97 8.84 2.61
CA LEU A 56 -5.80 9.53 3.60
C LEU A 56 -5.25 10.91 3.91
N GLY A 57 -3.93 11.02 4.03
CA GLY A 57 -3.28 12.31 4.21
C GLY A 57 -1.76 12.23 4.21
N PHE A 58 -1.15 13.38 3.95
CA PHE A 58 0.30 13.55 3.88
C PHE A 58 0.69 14.82 4.64
N LYS A 59 1.87 14.77 5.28
CA LYS A 59 2.48 15.94 5.90
C LYS A 59 3.97 15.89 5.67
N LYS A 60 4.54 17.01 5.21
CA LYS A 60 5.98 17.21 5.05
C LYS A 60 6.64 17.40 6.42
N PHE A 61 7.86 16.87 6.61
CA PHE A 61 8.65 17.02 7.83
C PHE A 61 10.06 17.46 7.51
N ASP A 62 10.46 18.64 8.01
CA ASP A 62 11.80 19.17 7.80
C ASP A 62 12.87 18.33 8.53
N ASN A 63 12.52 17.74 9.68
CA ASN A 63 13.38 16.82 10.43
C ASN A 63 12.66 15.50 10.75
N ARG A 64 12.83 14.51 9.86
CA ARG A 64 12.23 13.18 9.97
C ARG A 64 12.81 12.37 11.14
N SER A 65 14.10 12.50 11.42
CA SER A 65 14.77 11.80 12.53
C SER A 65 14.18 12.20 13.89
N ALA A 66 13.84 13.47 14.07
CA ALA A 66 13.14 13.93 15.28
C ALA A 66 11.75 13.30 15.44
N ALA A 67 11.05 13.03 14.33
CA ALA A 67 9.73 12.39 14.36
C ALA A 67 9.80 10.89 14.68
N ARG A 68 10.95 10.24 14.46
CA ARG A 68 11.19 8.80 14.74
C ARG A 68 11.78 8.52 16.11
N ASN A 69 12.24 9.55 16.83
CA ASN A 69 12.93 9.38 18.10
C ASN A 69 12.09 8.59 19.12
N SER A 70 12.55 7.38 19.46
CA SER A 70 11.83 6.47 20.35
C SER A 70 11.81 6.89 21.82
N ASP A 71 12.70 7.80 22.22
CA ASP A 71 12.81 8.28 23.60
C ASP A 71 11.94 9.51 23.81
N ALA A 72 11.98 10.45 22.86
CA ALA A 72 11.10 11.61 22.83
C ALA A 72 9.69 11.26 22.35
N GLY A 73 9.49 10.11 21.70
CA GLY A 73 8.26 9.72 21.02
C GLY A 73 8.01 10.52 19.73
N PRO A 74 6.90 10.26 19.03
CA PRO A 74 6.62 10.89 17.75
C PRO A 74 6.40 12.40 17.95
N GLY A 75 6.95 13.19 17.04
CA GLY A 75 6.74 14.63 17.03
C GLY A 75 5.25 14.98 16.99
N LYS A 76 4.86 16.14 17.55
CA LYS A 76 3.45 16.57 17.63
C LYS A 76 2.72 16.50 16.29
N ASP A 77 3.43 16.84 15.21
CA ASP A 77 2.89 16.82 13.86
C ASP A 77 2.55 15.40 13.36
N LEU A 78 3.37 14.40 13.73
CA LEU A 78 3.12 13.01 13.38
C LEU A 78 1.98 12.44 14.22
N VAL A 79 1.90 12.80 15.50
CA VAL A 79 0.75 12.47 16.36
C VAL A 79 -0.55 13.02 15.78
N GLN A 80 -0.57 14.28 15.36
CA GLN A 80 -1.74 14.91 14.75
C GLN A 80 -2.14 14.23 13.44
N LEU A 81 -1.16 13.90 12.58
CA LEU A 81 -1.42 13.18 11.34
C LEU A 81 -2.06 11.81 11.61
N ILE A 82 -1.51 11.03 12.54
CA ILE A 82 -2.02 9.71 12.91
C ILE A 82 -3.42 9.82 13.50
N MET A 83 -3.61 10.66 14.52
CA MET A 83 -4.89 10.80 15.22
C MET A 83 -6.01 11.39 14.34
N LYS A 84 -5.68 12.09 13.25
CA LYS A 84 -6.68 12.55 12.26
C LYS A 84 -7.37 11.36 11.57
N PHE A 85 -6.69 10.23 11.42
CA PHE A 85 -7.17 9.10 10.59
C PHE A 85 -7.27 7.77 11.34
N CYS A 86 -6.58 7.62 12.46
CA CYS A 86 -6.55 6.39 13.26
C CYS A 86 -7.25 6.61 14.60
N ARG A 87 -8.06 5.64 15.01
CA ARG A 87 -8.76 5.65 16.30
C ARG A 87 -8.01 4.79 17.32
N THR A 88 -8.13 5.13 18.60
CA THR A 88 -7.62 4.30 19.69
C THR A 88 -8.18 2.88 19.59
N GLY A 89 -7.32 1.87 19.74
CA GLY A 89 -7.69 0.45 19.61
C GLY A 89 -7.60 -0.11 18.18
N GLU A 90 -7.45 0.73 17.15
CA GLU A 90 -7.16 0.24 15.80
C GLU A 90 -5.69 -0.22 15.69
N THR A 91 -5.43 -1.11 14.72
CA THR A 91 -4.07 -1.52 14.36
C THR A 91 -3.56 -0.69 13.19
N LEU A 92 -2.43 -0.02 13.38
CA LEU A 92 -1.71 0.73 12.36
C LEU A 92 -0.51 -0.09 11.86
N ILE A 93 -0.44 -0.32 10.55
CA ILE A 93 0.74 -0.90 9.92
C ILE A 93 1.79 0.19 9.78
N VAL A 94 3.02 -0.09 10.20
CA VAL A 94 4.16 0.83 10.10
C VAL A 94 5.34 0.12 9.46
N GLN A 95 6.18 0.87 8.76
CA GLN A 95 7.27 0.32 7.96
C GLN A 95 8.38 -0.40 8.75
N ASP A 96 8.60 -0.06 10.03
CA ASP A 96 9.72 -0.60 10.81
C ASP A 96 9.51 -0.52 12.32
N LYS A 97 10.43 -1.19 13.05
CA LYS A 97 10.40 -1.31 14.51
C LYS A 97 10.65 0.00 15.24
N GLU A 98 11.42 0.92 14.66
CA GLU A 98 11.74 2.20 15.27
C GLU A 98 10.49 3.08 15.29
N LEU A 99 9.78 3.16 14.17
CA LEU A 99 8.52 3.90 14.06
C LEU A 99 7.44 3.28 14.96
N LYS A 100 7.36 1.94 15.01
CA LYS A 100 6.51 1.20 15.96
C LYS A 100 6.82 1.57 17.42
N ALA A 101 8.10 1.60 17.81
CA ALA A 101 8.52 1.91 19.16
C ALA A 101 8.25 3.37 19.53
N SER A 102 8.46 4.30 18.60
CA SER A 102 8.12 5.71 18.78
C SER A 102 6.62 5.86 19.05
N ILE A 103 5.76 5.37 18.15
CA ILE A 103 4.30 5.55 18.23
C ILE A 103 3.69 4.81 19.43
N GLY A 104 4.11 3.56 19.66
CA GLY A 104 3.53 2.69 20.68
C GLY A 104 3.64 3.24 22.11
N LYS A 105 4.64 4.07 22.41
CA LYS A 105 4.85 4.65 23.75
C LYS A 105 3.88 5.77 24.10
N LYS A 106 3.14 6.37 23.14
CA LYS A 106 2.40 7.62 23.40
C LYS A 106 0.96 7.69 22.91
N ILE A 107 0.58 6.93 21.87
CA ILE A 107 -0.68 7.19 21.15
C ILE A 107 -1.79 6.18 21.47
N GLY A 108 -1.52 5.11 22.24
CA GLY A 108 -2.55 4.10 22.56
C GLY A 108 -3.10 3.34 21.33
N ILE A 109 -2.35 3.39 20.22
CA ILE A 109 -2.63 2.69 18.97
C ILE A 109 -1.72 1.47 18.88
N THR A 110 -2.29 0.33 18.55
CA THR A 110 -1.53 -0.90 18.33
C THR A 110 -0.79 -0.78 17.01
N CYS A 111 0.53 -0.95 17.01
CA CYS A 111 1.35 -0.88 15.79
C CYS A 111 1.86 -2.28 15.39
N ARG A 112 1.74 -2.61 14.10
CA ARG A 112 2.26 -3.84 13.49
C ARG A 112 3.32 -3.49 12.44
N CYS A 113 4.47 -4.15 12.46
CA CYS A 113 5.56 -3.88 11.52
C CYS A 113 6.18 -5.18 10.98
N ASP A 114 5.47 -6.29 11.15
CA ASP A 114 5.96 -7.64 10.97
C ASP A 114 4.91 -8.50 10.28
N GLY A 115 5.39 -9.35 9.38
CA GLY A 115 4.55 -10.17 8.51
C GLY A 115 4.94 -10.02 7.04
N TYR A 116 4.62 -11.05 6.27
CA TYR A 116 4.80 -11.06 4.82
C TYR A 116 3.95 -9.95 4.18
N ASP A 117 2.67 -9.87 4.57
CA ASP A 117 1.69 -8.89 4.11
C ASP A 117 2.14 -7.45 4.37
N VAL A 118 2.73 -7.18 5.53
CA VAL A 118 3.27 -5.85 5.86
C VAL A 118 4.40 -5.46 4.91
N GLY A 119 5.33 -6.38 4.61
CA GLY A 119 6.42 -6.14 3.69
C GLY A 119 5.94 -5.81 2.28
N GLU A 120 5.00 -6.60 1.75
CA GLU A 120 4.46 -6.40 0.40
C GLU A 120 3.65 -5.11 0.27
N VAL A 121 2.86 -4.74 1.28
CA VAL A 121 2.12 -3.48 1.29
C VAL A 121 3.05 -2.28 1.33
N ILE A 122 4.03 -2.28 2.23
CA ILE A 122 4.98 -1.17 2.35
C ILE A 122 5.77 -1.00 1.06
N TRP A 123 6.22 -2.12 0.47
CA TRP A 123 6.88 -2.10 -0.83
C TRP A 123 5.97 -1.55 -1.94
N GLY A 124 4.74 -2.07 -2.03
CA GLY A 124 3.79 -1.70 -3.07
C GLY A 124 3.41 -0.22 -3.01
N ILE A 125 3.13 0.31 -1.82
CA ILE A 125 2.84 1.74 -1.65
C ILE A 125 4.04 2.59 -2.09
N LYS A 126 5.28 2.20 -1.76
CA LYS A 126 6.48 2.90 -2.24
C LYS A 126 6.60 2.87 -3.76
N ASN A 127 6.25 1.77 -4.42
CA ASN A 127 6.28 1.63 -5.88
C ASN A 127 5.34 2.64 -6.56
N VAL A 128 4.11 2.77 -6.04
CA VAL A 128 3.08 3.65 -6.64
C VAL A 128 2.99 5.04 -6.01
N LEU A 129 3.80 5.37 -5.01
CA LEU A 129 3.71 6.59 -4.20
C LEU A 129 3.54 7.87 -5.03
N HIS A 130 4.28 7.99 -6.13
CA HIS A 130 4.26 9.12 -7.05
C HIS A 130 2.86 9.46 -7.61
N ALA A 131 2.00 8.45 -7.74
CA ALA A 131 0.64 8.64 -8.25
C ALA A 131 -0.36 9.06 -7.15
N PHE A 132 -0.02 8.86 -5.88
CA PHE A 132 -0.91 9.11 -4.74
C PHE A 132 -0.55 10.39 -3.97
N ILE A 133 0.74 10.74 -3.90
CA ILE A 133 1.22 11.95 -3.22
C ILE A 133 1.95 12.82 -4.25
N ARG A 134 1.29 13.87 -4.72
CA ARG A 134 1.81 14.76 -5.78
C ARG A 134 3.12 15.43 -5.38
N GLU A 135 3.28 15.76 -4.11
CA GLU A 135 4.49 16.34 -3.55
C GLU A 135 5.70 15.40 -3.65
N GLU A 136 5.49 14.10 -3.76
CA GLU A 136 6.55 13.09 -3.82
C GLU A 136 6.92 12.69 -5.26
N GLU A 137 6.16 13.11 -6.27
CA GLU A 137 6.34 12.73 -7.68
C GLU A 137 7.78 12.93 -8.17
N ARG A 138 8.44 14.01 -7.72
CA ARG A 138 9.82 14.36 -8.11
C ARG A 138 10.88 14.02 -7.06
N ASN A 139 10.47 13.52 -5.90
CA ASN A 139 11.35 13.25 -4.76
C ASN A 139 11.63 11.75 -4.56
N ILE A 140 10.89 10.89 -5.27
CA ILE A 140 11.10 9.44 -5.26
C ILE A 140 12.35 9.10 -6.08
N THR A 141 13.35 8.56 -5.38
CA THR A 141 14.56 8.01 -6.01
C THR A 141 14.42 6.50 -6.21
N PRO A 142 15.20 5.89 -7.12
CA PRO A 142 15.24 4.43 -7.27
C PRO A 142 15.54 3.73 -5.94
N GLU A 143 16.46 4.25 -5.13
CA GLU A 143 16.86 3.69 -3.83
C GLU A 143 15.70 3.64 -2.84
N TYR A 144 14.78 4.59 -2.88
CA TYR A 144 13.60 4.61 -2.02
C TYR A 144 12.62 3.47 -2.33
N CYS A 145 12.54 3.07 -3.61
CA CYS A 145 11.67 1.99 -4.09
C CYS A 145 12.31 0.59 -4.04
N LEU A 146 13.57 0.46 -3.63
CA LEU A 146 14.31 -0.81 -3.58
C LEU A 146 14.26 -1.47 -2.19
N PRO A 147 14.44 -2.81 -2.08
CA PRO A 147 14.62 -3.81 -3.15
C PRO A 147 13.30 -4.43 -3.64
N VAL A 148 13.38 -5.35 -4.63
CA VAL A 148 12.28 -6.18 -5.16
C VAL A 148 11.46 -6.81 -4.03
N SER A 149 10.13 -6.80 -4.18
CA SER A 149 9.21 -7.42 -3.19
C SER A 149 9.41 -8.93 -3.12
N LYS A 150 9.08 -9.53 -1.98
CA LYS A 150 9.21 -10.98 -1.81
C LYS A 150 8.20 -11.71 -2.70
N GLY A 151 6.99 -11.17 -2.87
CA GLY A 151 5.98 -11.73 -3.76
C GLY A 151 6.36 -11.67 -5.22
N LEU A 152 6.98 -10.58 -5.68
CA LEU A 152 7.55 -10.51 -7.02
C LEU A 152 8.66 -11.55 -7.21
N GLN A 153 9.53 -11.73 -6.20
CA GLN A 153 10.57 -12.76 -6.25
C GLN A 153 10.01 -14.18 -6.32
N GLU A 154 8.99 -14.50 -5.51
CA GLU A 154 8.30 -15.79 -5.54
C GLU A 154 7.59 -16.01 -6.89
N ALA A 155 6.96 -14.98 -7.45
CA ALA A 155 6.31 -15.06 -8.77
C ALA A 155 7.33 -15.29 -9.90
N LEU A 156 8.48 -14.59 -9.88
CA LEU A 156 9.57 -14.84 -10.84
C LEU A 156 10.04 -16.30 -10.81
N GLN A 157 10.15 -16.89 -9.62
CA GLN A 157 10.51 -18.30 -9.46
C GLN A 157 9.40 -19.23 -9.99
N TYR A 158 8.14 -18.92 -9.69
CA TYR A 158 6.99 -19.70 -10.16
C TYR A 158 6.91 -19.75 -11.70
N TYR A 159 7.09 -18.62 -12.38
CA TYR A 159 7.09 -18.56 -13.84
C TYR A 159 8.45 -18.89 -14.48
N LEU A 160 9.43 -19.35 -13.70
CA LEU A 160 10.77 -19.72 -14.16
C LEU A 160 11.49 -18.58 -14.92
N VAL A 161 11.24 -17.32 -14.52
CA VAL A 161 11.84 -16.14 -15.13
C VAL A 161 13.14 -15.78 -14.40
N ASN A 162 14.28 -15.98 -15.06
CA ASN A 162 15.59 -15.63 -14.54
C ASN A 162 16.09 -14.31 -15.14
N ILE A 163 15.99 -13.22 -14.38
CA ILE A 163 16.48 -11.90 -14.78
C ILE A 163 17.41 -11.31 -13.71
N PRO A 164 18.47 -10.59 -14.10
CA PRO A 164 19.30 -9.87 -13.13
C PRO A 164 18.47 -8.79 -12.41
N PRO A 165 18.66 -8.57 -11.09
CA PRO A 165 17.91 -7.56 -10.34
C PRO A 165 17.97 -6.15 -10.94
N ARG A 166 19.09 -5.80 -11.59
CA ARG A 166 19.26 -4.52 -12.30
C ARG A 166 18.32 -4.31 -13.49
N MET A 167 17.69 -5.37 -14.01
CA MET A 167 16.71 -5.31 -15.09
C MET A 167 15.27 -5.24 -14.57
N VAL A 168 15.06 -5.33 -13.25
CA VAL A 168 13.74 -5.17 -12.63
C VAL A 168 13.46 -3.68 -12.47
N ASP A 169 13.02 -3.05 -13.56
CA ASP A 169 12.57 -1.65 -13.55
C ASP A 169 11.05 -1.55 -13.34
N LYS A 170 10.53 -0.31 -13.28
CA LYS A 170 9.09 -0.07 -13.13
C LYS A 170 8.27 -0.68 -14.27
N THR A 171 8.77 -0.62 -15.51
CA THR A 171 8.06 -1.19 -16.67
C THR A 171 7.98 -2.70 -16.56
N PHE A 172 9.04 -3.37 -16.12
CA PHE A 172 9.03 -4.79 -15.82
C PHE A 172 8.01 -5.13 -14.74
N ILE A 173 8.05 -4.40 -13.61
CA ILE A 173 7.11 -4.61 -12.49
C ILE A 173 5.66 -4.46 -12.95
N THR A 174 5.33 -3.40 -13.70
CA THR A 174 3.97 -3.18 -14.22
C THR A 174 3.52 -4.33 -15.12
N LYS A 175 4.35 -4.73 -16.10
CA LYS A 175 3.99 -5.78 -17.06
C LYS A 175 3.87 -7.15 -16.40
N PHE A 176 4.81 -7.48 -15.52
CA PHE A 176 4.82 -8.75 -14.82
C PHE A 176 3.70 -8.81 -13.77
N GLY A 177 3.43 -7.70 -13.07
CA GLY A 177 2.26 -7.54 -12.22
C GLY A 177 0.96 -7.76 -12.98
N PHE A 178 0.83 -7.21 -14.20
CA PHE A 178 -0.34 -7.47 -15.03
C PHE A 178 -0.48 -8.95 -15.42
N LEU A 179 0.61 -9.63 -15.77
CA LEU A 179 0.58 -11.08 -16.02
C LEU A 179 0.07 -11.85 -14.79
N CYS A 180 0.60 -11.57 -13.61
CA CYS A 180 0.17 -12.20 -12.36
C CYS A 180 -1.30 -11.88 -12.04
N TYR A 181 -1.74 -10.64 -12.27
CA TYR A 181 -3.13 -10.24 -12.11
C TYR A 181 -4.05 -11.04 -13.02
N LEU A 182 -3.64 -11.26 -14.28
CA LEU A 182 -4.43 -12.06 -15.20
C LEU A 182 -4.54 -13.52 -14.75
N ASP A 183 -3.43 -14.11 -14.31
CA ASP A 183 -3.38 -15.51 -13.84
C ASP A 183 -4.25 -15.71 -12.59
N MET A 184 -4.18 -14.78 -11.62
CA MET A 184 -5.00 -14.79 -10.41
C MET A 184 -6.50 -14.75 -10.68
N ASN A 185 -6.92 -14.13 -11.78
CA ASN A 185 -8.32 -13.88 -12.11
C ASN A 185 -8.81 -14.70 -13.31
N LEU A 186 -8.00 -15.65 -13.80
CA LEU A 186 -8.28 -16.40 -15.02
C LEU A 186 -9.61 -17.17 -14.96
N GLU A 187 -9.97 -17.69 -13.79
CA GLU A 187 -11.27 -18.34 -13.55
C GLU A 187 -12.42 -17.36 -13.26
N GLY A 188 -12.08 -16.14 -12.82
CA GLY A 188 -13.03 -15.08 -12.48
C GLY A 188 -13.51 -14.31 -13.71
N PHE A 189 -12.60 -13.95 -14.62
CA PHE A 189 -12.93 -13.10 -15.77
C PHE A 189 -14.06 -13.65 -16.64
N PRO A 190 -14.11 -14.94 -17.02
CA PRO A 190 -15.21 -15.45 -17.84
C PRO A 190 -16.57 -15.29 -17.14
N LYS A 191 -16.62 -15.47 -15.82
CA LYS A 191 -17.85 -15.34 -15.02
C LYS A 191 -18.30 -13.89 -14.92
N GLU A 192 -17.37 -12.97 -14.68
CA GLU A 192 -17.65 -11.54 -14.62
C GLU A 192 -18.08 -10.98 -15.98
N LEU A 193 -17.40 -11.38 -17.05
CA LEU A 193 -17.76 -11.02 -18.42
C LEU A 193 -19.15 -11.55 -18.80
N SER A 194 -19.46 -12.81 -18.47
CA SER A 194 -20.80 -13.38 -18.69
C SER A 194 -21.85 -12.56 -17.94
N ARG A 195 -21.65 -12.31 -16.63
CA ARG A 195 -22.59 -11.52 -15.83
C ARG A 195 -22.81 -10.12 -16.41
N SER A 196 -21.74 -9.42 -16.78
CA SER A 196 -21.84 -8.08 -17.36
C SER A 196 -22.58 -8.09 -18.71
N PHE A 197 -22.38 -9.14 -19.51
CA PHE A 197 -23.11 -9.34 -20.76
C PHE A 197 -24.59 -9.62 -20.51
N ASP A 198 -24.91 -10.51 -19.57
CA ASP A 198 -26.27 -10.87 -19.20
C ASP A 198 -27.04 -9.66 -18.65
N GLU A 199 -26.39 -8.82 -17.82
CA GLU A 199 -26.92 -7.53 -17.36
C GLU A 199 -27.18 -6.56 -18.51
N TYR A 200 -26.24 -6.45 -19.45
CA TYR A 200 -26.37 -5.55 -20.60
C TYR A 200 -27.48 -5.97 -21.57
N VAL A 201 -27.63 -7.27 -21.82
CA VAL A 201 -28.65 -7.83 -22.71
C VAL A 201 -30.00 -8.00 -22.01
N GLY A 202 -30.07 -7.81 -20.68
CA GLY A 202 -31.31 -7.91 -19.90
C GLY A 202 -31.76 -9.35 -19.67
N ILE A 203 -30.82 -10.29 -19.59
CA ILE A 203 -31.07 -11.72 -19.36
C ILE A 203 -31.08 -12.07 -17.85
N GLY A 204 -30.73 -11.13 -16.96
CA GLY A 204 -30.73 -11.32 -15.51
C GLY A 204 -32.10 -11.12 -14.84
N ASP A 205 -32.79 -12.25 -14.59
CA ASP A 205 -33.88 -12.55 -13.64
C ASP A 205 -35.15 -11.65 -13.55
N TYR A 206 -36.29 -12.25 -13.92
CA TYR A 206 -37.59 -12.10 -13.25
C TYR A 206 -37.67 -13.04 -12.05
#